data_AF-A0A7R7YHT7-F1
#
_entry.id   AF-A0A7R7YHT7-F1
#
_cell.length_a   1.000
_cell.length_b   1.000
_cell.length_c   1.000
_cell.angle_alpha   90.00
_cell.angle_beta   90.00
_cell.angle_gamma   90.00
#
_symmetry.space_group_name_H-M   'P 1'
#
loop_
_entity.id
_entity.type
_entity.pdbx_description
1 polymer ?
#
loop_
_entity_poly.entity_id
_entity_poly.type
_entity_poly.pdbx_seq_one_letter_code
_entity_poly.pdbx_strand_id
1 'polypeptide(L)'
;MEEALKAWLSRHPIPGLLAAGYFGSYARGEAGVGSDLDLLLLVAHSPLPPWKRPLGLSLEELPVPAEALVYTLEEWKGLPQRSPRPARVLREETRWLLPPP
;
A
#
# COMPACT_ATOMS: atom_id res chain seq x y z
N MET A 1 4.76 13.90 3.22
CA MET A 1 4.01 12.76 2.69
C MET A 1 3.44 11.91 3.81
N GLU A 2 4.25 11.38 4.73
CA GLU A 2 3.77 10.52 5.83
C GLU A 2 2.62 11.13 6.64
N GLU A 3 2.71 12.40 7.05
CA GLU A 3 1.63 13.05 7.80
C GLU A 3 0.30 13.13 7.02
N ALA A 4 0.37 13.39 5.71
CA ALA A 4 -0.81 13.38 4.85
C ALA A 4 -1.41 11.98 4.74
N LEU A 5 -0.57 10.95 4.63
CA LEU A 5 -1.03 9.56 4.56
C LEU A 5 -1.59 9.06 5.91
N LYS A 6 -1.01 9.46 7.04
CA LYS A 6 -1.57 9.21 8.38
C LYS A 6 -2.93 9.87 8.55
N ALA A 7 -3.07 11.13 8.14
CA ALA A 7 -4.35 11.85 8.18
C ALA A 7 -5.39 11.18 7.26
N TRP A 8 -4.98 10.74 6.07
CA TRP A 8 -5.85 9.99 5.16
C TRP A 8 -6.32 8.67 5.78
N LEU A 9 -5.41 7.85 6.33
CA LEU A 9 -5.74 6.59 7.02
C LEU A 9 -6.69 6.81 8.21
N SER A 10 -6.54 7.91 8.94
CA SER A 10 -7.42 8.24 10.06
C SER A 10 -8.83 8.65 9.62
N ARG A 11 -9.00 9.22 8.42
CA ARG A 11 -10.31 9.63 7.89
C ARG A 11 -11.01 8.50 7.13
N HIS A 12 -10.23 7.57 6.57
CA HIS A 12 -10.70 6.46 5.75
C HIS A 12 -10.36 5.12 6.41
N PRO A 13 -11.11 4.70 7.44
CA PRO A 13 -10.88 3.41 8.07
C PRO A 13 -11.10 2.27 7.07
N ILE A 14 -10.05 1.49 6.83
CA ILE A 14 -10.09 0.35 5.90
C ILE A 14 -10.45 -0.90 6.71
N PRO A 15 -11.58 -1.58 6.41
CA PRO A 15 -11.99 -2.78 7.13
C PRO A 15 -10.93 -3.88 7.10
N GLY A 16 -10.55 -4.35 8.29
CA GLY A 16 -9.56 -5.43 8.43
C GLY A 16 -8.14 -5.04 8.04
N LEU A 17 -7.79 -3.75 7.98
CA LEU A 17 -6.41 -3.31 7.76
C LEU A 17 -5.47 -3.86 8.83
N LEU A 18 -4.41 -4.53 8.39
CA LEU A 18 -3.35 -5.10 9.21
C LEU A 18 -2.05 -4.33 9.06
N ALA A 19 -1.77 -3.79 7.87
CA ALA A 19 -0.59 -2.98 7.60
C ALA A 19 -0.83 -1.97 6.49
N ALA A 20 -0.10 -0.87 6.58
CA ALA A 20 -0.13 0.21 5.61
C ALA A 20 1.25 0.82 5.48
N GLY A 21 1.70 0.97 4.25
CA GLY A 21 2.95 1.64 3.91
C GLY A 21 2.90 2.17 2.49
N TYR A 22 4.02 2.75 2.07
CA TYR A 22 4.22 3.20 0.70
C TYR A 22 5.61 2.77 0.23
N PHE A 23 5.75 2.52 -1.07
CA PHE A 23 7.00 2.10 -1.70
C PHE A 23 7.30 3.00 -2.91
N GLY A 24 8.26 2.61 -3.73
CA GLY A 24 8.59 3.34 -4.96
C GLY A 24 9.36 4.63 -4.72
N SER A 25 9.19 5.59 -5.64
CA SER A 25 10.02 6.80 -5.72
C SER A 25 9.95 7.66 -4.44
N TYR A 26 8.76 7.78 -3.84
CA TYR A 26 8.56 8.49 -2.57
C TYR A 26 9.26 7.80 -1.40
N ALA A 27 9.31 6.47 -1.37
CA ALA A 27 10.00 5.70 -0.33
C ALA A 27 11.53 5.76 -0.45
N ARG A 28 12.04 5.90 -1.68
CA ARG A 28 13.48 6.03 -1.99
C ARG A 28 14.01 7.47 -1.95
N GLY A 29 13.14 8.47 -1.89
CA GLY A 29 13.52 9.88 -1.93
C GLY A 29 13.89 10.38 -3.34
N GLU A 30 13.45 9.67 -4.37
CA GLU A 30 13.73 9.93 -5.79
C GLU A 30 12.53 10.56 -6.51
N ALA A 31 11.45 10.88 -5.79
CA ALA A 31 10.23 11.44 -6.36
C ALA A 31 10.49 12.83 -6.99
N GLY A 32 9.97 13.02 -8.20
CA GLY A 32 10.02 14.27 -8.95
C GLY A 32 8.63 14.76 -9.36
N VAL A 33 8.59 15.76 -10.24
CA VAL A 33 7.32 16.24 -10.81
C VAL A 33 6.65 15.11 -11.58
N GLY A 34 5.39 14.84 -11.26
CA GLY A 34 4.60 13.78 -11.91
C GLY A 34 4.87 12.36 -11.38
N SER A 35 5.60 12.21 -10.27
CA SER A 35 5.68 10.93 -9.58
C SER A 35 4.38 10.62 -8.83
N ASP A 36 3.96 9.36 -8.91
CA ASP A 36 2.81 8.84 -8.18
C ASP A 36 3.24 8.26 -6.82
N LEU A 37 2.32 8.26 -5.87
CA LEU A 37 2.49 7.59 -4.58
C LEU A 37 2.02 6.14 -4.66
N ASP A 38 2.96 5.20 -4.54
CA ASP A 38 2.66 3.77 -4.52
C ASP A 38 2.33 3.29 -3.10
N LEU A 39 1.06 3.02 -2.81
CA LEU A 39 0.61 2.49 -1.52
C LEU A 39 0.64 0.96 -1.50
N LEU A 40 1.00 0.41 -0.34
CA LEU A 40 0.89 -1.00 -0.02
C LEU A 40 0.00 -1.16 1.21
N LEU A 41 -1.12 -1.86 1.03
CA LEU A 41 -2.10 -2.13 2.06
C LEU A 41 -2.25 -3.64 2.25
N LEU A 42 -2.23 -4.08 3.50
CA LEU A 42 -2.50 -5.46 3.88
C LEU A 42 -3.81 -5.52 4.64
N VAL A 43 -4.77 -6.28 4.14
CA VAL A 43 -6.05 -6.54 4.82
C VAL A 43 -6.14 -7.99 5.25
N ALA A 44 -6.89 -8.28 6.30
CA ALA A 44 -7.09 -9.64 6.79
C ALA A 44 -7.70 -10.54 5.72
N HIS A 45 -8.72 -10.05 5.02
CA HIS A 45 -9.42 -10.75 3.94
C HIS A 45 -10.10 -9.75 3.01
N SER A 46 -10.36 -10.16 1.76
CA SER A 46 -11.20 -9.42 0.83
C SER A 46 -11.90 -10.38 -0.14
N PRO A 47 -13.22 -10.26 -0.35
CA PRO A 47 -13.94 -11.04 -1.35
C PRO A 47 -13.74 -10.50 -2.77
N LEU A 48 -13.16 -9.30 -2.90
CA LEU A 48 -12.92 -8.67 -4.20
C LEU A 48 -11.63 -9.21 -4.84
N PRO A 49 -11.60 -9.34 -6.17
CA PRO A 49 -10.36 -9.63 -6.87
C PRO A 49 -9.37 -8.45 -6.72
N PRO A 50 -8.05 -8.69 -6.79
CA PRO A 50 -7.02 -7.68 -6.50
C PRO A 50 -7.23 -6.32 -7.18
N TRP A 51 -7.55 -6.30 -8.47
CA TRP A 51 -7.74 -5.06 -9.25
C TRP A 51 -8.97 -4.23 -8.87
N LYS A 52 -9.94 -4.81 -8.14
CA LYS A 52 -11.13 -4.09 -7.67
C LYS A 52 -10.97 -3.51 -6.26
N ARG A 53 -10.01 -3.98 -5.47
CA ARG A 53 -9.84 -3.57 -4.07
C ARG A 53 -9.46 -2.08 -3.93
N PRO A 54 -8.58 -1.51 -4.77
CA PRO A 54 -8.23 -0.09 -4.69
C PRO A 54 -9.38 0.85 -5.07
N LEU A 55 -10.35 0.39 -5.87
CA LEU A 55 -11.43 1.24 -6.40
C LEU A 55 -12.35 1.82 -5.33
N GLY A 56 -12.36 1.24 -4.13
CA GLY A 56 -13.12 1.74 -2.98
C GLY A 56 -12.33 2.69 -2.08
N LEU A 57 -11.10 3.04 -2.44
CA LEU A 57 -10.24 3.93 -1.66
C LEU A 57 -10.31 5.35 -2.25
N SER A 58 -10.49 6.35 -1.40
CA SER A 58 -10.49 7.77 -1.79
C SER A 58 -9.08 8.30 -2.02
N LEU A 59 -8.33 7.67 -2.95
CA LEU A 59 -6.93 8.01 -3.25
C LEU A 59 -6.79 9.43 -3.81
N GLU A 60 -7.83 9.96 -4.44
CA GLU A 60 -7.91 11.33 -4.97
C GLU A 60 -7.81 12.42 -3.89
N GLU A 61 -8.02 12.09 -2.61
CA GLU A 61 -7.83 13.03 -1.50
C GLU A 61 -6.36 13.20 -1.10
N LEU A 62 -5.45 12.37 -1.62
CA LEU A 62 -4.02 12.48 -1.37
C LEU A 62 -3.45 13.67 -2.16
N PRO A 63 -2.41 14.33 -1.64
CA PRO A 63 -1.86 15.56 -2.25
C PRO A 63 -1.15 15.32 -3.60
N VAL A 64 -1.00 14.07 -4.01
CA VAL A 64 -0.33 13.63 -5.24
C VAL A 64 -1.13 12.46 -5.82
N PRO A 65 -1.04 12.18 -7.13
CA PRO A 65 -1.66 10.98 -7.69
C PRO A 65 -1.15 9.74 -6.95
N ALA A 66 -2.03 8.79 -6.70
CA ALA A 66 -1.70 7.63 -5.89
C ALA A 66 -2.32 6.36 -6.49
N GLU A 67 -1.57 5.28 -6.39
CA GLU A 67 -2.02 3.93 -6.68
C GLU A 67 -1.90 3.07 -5.42
N ALA A 68 -2.67 1.99 -5.34
CA ALA A 68 -2.61 1.09 -4.20
C ALA A 68 -2.56 -0.37 -4.62
N LEU A 69 -1.61 -1.11 -4.05
CA LEU A 69 -1.62 -2.56 -4.01
C LEU A 69 -2.27 -3.01 -2.70
N VAL A 70 -3.38 -3.73 -2.81
CA VAL A 70 -4.12 -4.27 -1.65
C VAL A 70 -4.00 -5.78 -1.62
N TYR A 71 -3.16 -6.31 -0.73
CA TYR A 71 -2.99 -7.74 -0.50
C TYR A 71 -3.88 -8.22 0.65
N THR A 72 -4.37 -9.45 0.55
CA THR A 72 -4.86 -10.18 1.74
C THR A 72 -3.69 -10.76 2.52
N LEU A 73 -3.91 -11.10 3.80
CA LEU A 73 -2.89 -11.75 4.63
C LEU A 73 -2.39 -13.07 4.01
N GLU A 74 -3.29 -13.84 3.41
CA GLU A 74 -2.95 -15.09 2.72
C GLU A 74 -2.03 -14.82 1.51
N GLU A 75 -2.39 -13.85 0.67
CA GLU A 75 -1.60 -13.51 -0.51
C GLU A 75 -0.23 -12.98 -0.13
N TRP A 76 -0.14 -12.12 0.89
CA TRP A 76 1.11 -11.57 1.38
C TRP A 76 2.06 -12.65 1.90
N LYS A 77 1.53 -13.62 2.66
CA LYS A 77 2.31 -14.78 3.16
C LYS A 77 2.79 -15.68 2.03
N GLY A 78 1.97 -15.87 0.99
CA GLY A 78 2.31 -16.68 -0.20
C GLY A 78 3.14 -15.97 -1.27
N LEU A 79 3.32 -14.64 -1.16
CA LEU A 79 4.01 -13.83 -2.16
C LEU A 79 5.46 -14.27 -2.41
N PRO A 80 6.29 -14.65 -1.40
CA PRO A 80 7.66 -15.10 -1.64
C PRO A 80 7.78 -16.34 -2.50
N GLN A 81 6.81 -17.26 -2.43
CA GLN A 81 6.81 -18.48 -3.23
C GLN A 81 6.31 -18.22 -4.64
N ARG A 82 5.28 -17.38 -4.80
CA ARG A 82 4.66 -17.06 -6.10
C ARG A 82 5.47 -16.05 -6.91
N SER A 83 6.08 -15.08 -6.24
CA SER A 83 6.77 -13.95 -6.87
C SER A 83 7.92 -13.45 -5.96
N PRO A 84 9.05 -14.17 -5.92
CA PRO A 84 10.14 -13.89 -4.99
C PRO A 84 10.74 -12.47 -5.13
N ARG A 85 10.85 -11.97 -6.36
CA ARG A 85 11.42 -10.64 -6.63
C ARG A 85 10.51 -9.52 -6.10
N PRO A 86 9.21 -9.42 -6.50
CA PRO A 86 8.29 -8.47 -5.88
C PRO A 86 8.19 -8.61 -4.36
N ALA A 87 8.15 -9.83 -3.83
CA ALA A 87 8.10 -10.06 -2.39
C ALA A 87 9.29 -9.42 -1.67
N ARG A 88 10.49 -9.55 -2.23
CA ARG A 88 11.71 -8.97 -1.69
C ARG A 88 11.67 -7.44 -1.76
N VAL A 89 11.37 -6.88 -2.94
CA VAL A 89 11.28 -5.43 -3.15
C VAL A 89 10.29 -4.80 -2.18
N LEU A 90 9.05 -5.31 -2.10
CA LEU A 90 8.03 -4.75 -1.23
C LEU A 90 8.42 -4.85 0.26
N ARG A 91 9.14 -5.89 0.68
CA ARG A 91 9.61 -6.01 2.07
C ARG A 91 10.73 -5.04 2.41
N GLU A 92 11.68 -4.87 1.48
CA GLU A 92 12.89 -4.08 1.70
C GLU A 92 12.65 -2.57 1.49
N GLU A 93 11.80 -2.21 0.53
CA GLU A 93 11.62 -0.82 0.09
C GLU A 93 10.37 -0.14 0.67
N THR A 94 9.42 -0.88 1.25
CA THR A 94 8.23 -0.25 1.83
C THR A 94 8.57 0.51 3.10
N ARG A 95 8.19 1.78 3.14
CA ARG A 95 8.14 2.61 4.35
C ARG A 95 6.80 2.37 5.03
N TRP A 96 6.85 1.68 6.17
CA TRP A 96 5.66 1.29 6.93
C TRP A 96 5.21 2.39 7.89
N LEU A 97 3.94 2.78 7.79
CA LEU A 97 3.25 3.57 8.81
C LEU A 97 2.59 2.65 9.86
N LEU A 98 2.10 1.50 9.40
CA LEU A 98 1.62 0.40 10.21
C LEU A 98 2.30 -0.88 9.67
N PRO A 99 3.24 -1.50 10.40
CA PRO A 99 4.01 -2.64 9.90
C PRO A 99 3.16 -3.92 9.81
N PRO A 100 3.52 -4.87 8.92
CA PRO A 100 2.87 -6.17 8.82
C PRO A 100 3.06 -7.02 10.08
N PRO A 101 2.09 -7.90 10.40
CA PRO A 101 2.17 -8.84 11.51
C PRO A 101 3.17 -9.97 11.27
#